data_AF-W9GVX4-F1
#
_entry.id   AF-W9GVX4-F1
#
_cell.length_a   1.000
_cell.length_b   1.000
_cell.length_c   1.000
_cell.angle_alpha   90.00
_cell.angle_beta   90.00
_cell.angle_gamma   90.00
#
_symmetry.space_group_name_H-M   'P 1'
#
loop_
_entity.id
_entity.type
_entity.pdbx_description
1 polymer ?
#
loop_
_entity_poly.entity_id
_entity_poly.type
_entity_poly.pdbx_seq_one_letter_code
_entity_poly.pdbx_strand_id
1 'polypeptide(L)'
;MMKFGAFIVVGLALIAATPAQAENWKKNFCGNQDYIPAGGKYPHLHCGSDFYTYSATSSKHVNMAQGDKVDCAKVRSTIDTIKALDPNTAGKAEMQASTVSVGQAYCKKKDGN
;
A
#
# COMPACT_ATOMS: atom_id res chain seq x y z
N MET A 1 -59.41 -25.33 5.09
CA MET A 1 -58.45 -25.54 3.96
C MET A 1 -57.86 -24.20 3.60
N MET A 2 -56.57 -23.95 3.82
CA MET A 2 -55.84 -22.82 3.23
C MET A 2 -54.36 -23.20 3.14
N LYS A 3 -53.88 -23.40 1.91
CA LYS A 3 -52.48 -23.60 1.54
C LYS A 3 -51.83 -22.22 1.41
N PHE A 4 -50.72 -21.97 2.10
CA PHE A 4 -49.87 -20.81 1.83
C PHE A 4 -48.58 -21.31 1.18
N GLY A 5 -48.40 -20.91 -0.07
CA GLY A 5 -47.29 -21.30 -0.94
C GLY A 5 -45.98 -20.61 -0.55
N ALA A 6 -44.89 -21.33 -0.77
CA ALA A 6 -43.53 -20.85 -0.59
C ALA A 6 -43.18 -19.81 -1.67
N PHE A 7 -42.81 -18.60 -1.25
CA PHE A 7 -42.15 -17.62 -2.11
C PHE A 7 -40.64 -17.77 -1.96
N ILE A 8 -39.99 -18.38 -2.96
CA ILE A 8 -38.53 -18.38 -3.09
C ILE A 8 -38.14 -17.05 -3.74
N VAL A 9 -37.61 -16.12 -2.96
CA VAL A 9 -36.99 -14.91 -3.48
C VAL A 9 -35.55 -15.25 -3.88
N VAL A 10 -35.34 -15.49 -5.18
CA VAL A 10 -33.99 -15.58 -5.75
C VAL A 10 -33.45 -14.15 -5.85
N GLY A 11 -32.76 -13.70 -4.79
CA GLY A 11 -32.05 -12.44 -4.80
C GLY A 11 -30.85 -12.51 -5.75
N LEU A 12 -30.95 -11.88 -6.91
CA LEU A 12 -29.84 -11.69 -7.83
C LEU A 12 -28.84 -10.70 -7.19
N ALA A 13 -27.74 -11.21 -6.65
CA ALA A 13 -26.65 -10.36 -6.15
C ALA A 13 -25.89 -9.77 -7.34
N LEU A 14 -26.20 -8.52 -7.69
CA LEU A 14 -25.38 -7.69 -8.58
C LEU A 14 -24.04 -7.39 -7.89
N ILE A 15 -23.00 -8.17 -8.20
CA ILE A 15 -21.63 -7.81 -7.84
C ILE A 15 -21.22 -6.69 -8.79
N ALA A 16 -21.36 -5.43 -8.36
CA ALA A 16 -20.81 -4.30 -9.07
C ALA A 16 -19.28 -4.39 -9.02
N ALA A 17 -18.66 -4.86 -10.11
CA ALA A 17 -17.23 -4.76 -10.31
C ALA A 17 -16.91 -3.28 -10.58
N THR A 18 -16.58 -2.53 -9.52
CA THR A 18 -16.02 -1.18 -9.68
C THR A 18 -14.68 -1.30 -10.41
N PRO A 19 -14.40 -0.49 -11.44
CA PRO A 19 -13.07 -0.47 -12.03
C PRO A 19 -12.06 -0.12 -10.94
N ALA A 20 -11.00 -0.91 -10.82
CA ALA A 20 -9.88 -0.60 -9.95
C ALA A 20 -9.30 0.75 -10.41
N GLN A 21 -9.61 1.82 -9.68
CA GLN A 21 -9.01 3.12 -9.95
C GLN A 21 -7.53 3.02 -9.57
N ALA A 22 -6.66 3.48 -10.45
CA ALA A 22 -5.22 3.50 -10.17
C ALA A 22 -4.96 4.28 -8.88
N GLU A 23 -4.17 3.70 -7.99
CA GLU A 23 -3.91 4.24 -6.66
C GLU A 23 -3.02 5.49 -6.74
N ASN A 24 -3.44 6.61 -6.15
CA ASN A 24 -2.59 7.80 -6.03
C ASN A 24 -1.68 7.69 -4.79
N TRP A 25 -0.54 7.03 -4.95
CA TRP A 25 0.40 6.76 -3.85
C TRP A 25 0.90 8.03 -3.16
N LYS A 26 1.29 9.04 -3.95
CA LYS A 26 1.69 10.36 -3.46
C LYS A 26 0.67 10.99 -2.52
N LYS A 27 -0.60 11.03 -2.95
CA LYS A 27 -1.67 11.66 -2.17
C LYS A 27 -2.02 10.85 -0.92
N ASN A 28 -2.15 9.53 -1.06
CA ASN A 28 -2.79 8.70 -0.04
C ASN A 28 -1.81 8.22 1.04
N PHE A 29 -0.53 8.05 0.69
CA PHE A 29 0.47 7.52 1.61
C PHE A 29 1.62 8.49 1.89
N CYS A 30 1.85 9.48 1.03
CA CYS A 30 3.01 10.37 1.16
C CYS A 30 2.70 11.83 1.49
N GLY A 31 1.49 12.13 1.99
CA GLY A 31 1.12 13.51 2.35
C GLY A 31 1.21 14.49 1.19
N ASN A 32 0.99 14.00 -0.04
CA ASN A 32 1.16 14.73 -1.29
C ASN A 32 2.60 15.24 -1.56
N GLN A 33 3.62 14.61 -0.96
CA GLN A 33 5.03 14.86 -1.25
C GLN A 33 5.57 13.84 -2.26
N ASP A 34 6.46 14.29 -3.16
CA ASP A 34 7.18 13.37 -4.05
C ASP A 34 8.19 12.51 -3.27
N TYR A 35 8.69 13.02 -2.14
CA TYR A 35 9.68 12.33 -1.32
C TYR A 35 9.33 12.36 0.17
N ILE A 36 9.61 11.25 0.86
CA ILE A 36 9.64 11.18 2.33
C ILE A 36 11.01 10.65 2.77
N PRO A 37 11.79 11.40 3.58
CA PRO A 37 11.51 12.77 4.00
C PRO A 37 11.51 13.77 2.84
N ALA A 38 10.91 14.93 3.06
CA ALA A 38 10.95 16.04 2.11
C ALA A 38 12.40 16.39 1.73
N GLY A 39 12.61 16.73 0.44
CA GLY A 39 13.94 17.03 -0.11
C GLY A 39 14.72 15.83 -0.65
N GLY A 40 14.20 14.60 -0.55
CA GLY A 40 14.68 13.46 -1.33
C GLY A 40 16.09 12.96 -0.98
N LYS A 41 16.62 13.33 0.19
CA LYS A 41 17.90 12.78 0.67
C LYS A 41 17.74 11.31 1.02
N TYR A 42 18.73 10.50 0.68
CA TYR A 42 18.70 9.07 0.99
C TYR A 42 18.92 8.79 2.48
N PRO A 43 18.32 7.72 3.02
CA PRO A 43 17.26 6.92 2.40
C PRO A 43 15.93 7.71 2.31
N HIS A 44 15.14 7.48 1.26
CA HIS A 44 13.82 8.10 1.09
C HIS A 44 12.80 7.14 0.46
N LEU A 45 11.52 7.45 0.62
CA LEU A 45 10.45 7.01 -0.25
C LEU A 45 10.27 8.01 -1.39
N HIS A 46 10.12 7.50 -2.61
CA HIS A 46 9.74 8.26 -3.79
C HIS A 46 8.32 7.84 -4.16
N CYS A 47 7.41 8.80 -4.13
CA CYS A 47 5.98 8.57 -4.31
C CYS A 47 5.48 9.32 -5.52
N GLY A 48 5.12 8.58 -6.56
CA GLY A 48 4.40 9.11 -7.71
C GLY A 48 2.89 9.02 -7.53
N SER A 49 2.14 9.53 -8.50
CA SER A 49 0.71 9.24 -8.58
C SER A 49 0.42 7.79 -8.94
N ASP A 50 1.41 7.02 -9.38
CA ASP A 50 1.25 5.63 -9.86
C ASP A 50 2.35 4.69 -9.37
N PHE A 51 3.31 5.15 -8.56
CA PHE A 51 4.35 4.28 -8.01
C PHE A 51 4.69 4.63 -6.56
N TYR A 52 5.22 3.63 -5.85
CA TYR A 52 5.70 3.77 -4.49
C TYR A 52 7.01 2.98 -4.34
N THR A 53 8.13 3.70 -4.16
CA THR A 53 9.48 3.14 -4.19
C THR A 53 10.28 3.57 -2.97
N TYR A 54 11.01 2.66 -2.36
CA TYR A 54 12.02 2.99 -1.37
C TYR A 54 13.40 3.03 -2.02
N SER A 55 14.17 4.07 -1.75
CA SER A 55 15.53 4.23 -2.23
C SER A 55 16.49 4.32 -1.06
N ALA A 56 17.38 3.33 -0.92
CA ALA A 56 18.42 3.35 0.11
C ALA A 56 19.60 4.24 -0.30
N THR A 57 19.90 4.28 -1.59
CA THR A 57 20.94 5.10 -2.23
C THR A 57 20.50 5.42 -3.67
N SER A 58 21.32 6.17 -4.41
CA SER A 58 21.08 6.49 -5.82
C SER A 58 21.05 5.31 -6.79
N SER A 59 21.49 4.12 -6.36
CA SER A 59 21.52 2.91 -7.19
C SER A 59 20.73 1.75 -6.59
N LYS A 60 20.14 1.93 -5.41
CA LYS A 60 19.45 0.87 -4.66
C LYS A 60 18.00 1.27 -4.43
N HIS A 61 17.15 0.81 -5.34
CA HIS A 61 15.71 1.08 -5.33
C HIS A 61 14.91 -0.21 -5.14
N VAL A 62 13.85 -0.13 -4.36
CA VAL A 62 12.87 -1.19 -4.14
C VAL A 62 11.51 -0.66 -4.55
N ASN A 63 11.10 -0.98 -5.77
CA ASN A 63 9.76 -0.64 -6.28
C ASN A 63 8.74 -1.56 -5.60
N MET A 64 7.97 -1.00 -4.67
CA MET A 64 6.99 -1.73 -3.87
C MET A 64 5.61 -1.73 -4.52
N ALA A 65 5.26 -0.68 -5.26
CA ALA A 65 4.01 -0.63 -6.00
C ALA A 65 4.15 0.12 -7.34
N GLN A 66 3.34 -0.30 -8.31
CA GLN A 66 3.16 0.36 -9.60
C GLN A 66 1.71 0.16 -10.06
N GLY A 67 1.00 1.24 -10.37
CA GLY A 67 -0.44 1.25 -10.62
C GLY A 67 -1.22 0.74 -9.42
N ASP A 68 -2.07 -0.25 -9.66
CA ASP A 68 -2.87 -0.99 -8.67
C ASP A 68 -2.14 -2.21 -8.08
N LYS A 69 -0.92 -2.51 -8.53
CA LYS A 69 -0.17 -3.69 -8.11
C LYS A 69 0.76 -3.36 -6.95
N VAL A 70 0.64 -4.13 -5.87
CA VAL A 70 1.50 -4.04 -4.69
C VAL A 70 2.28 -5.34 -4.49
N ASP A 71 3.60 -5.24 -4.38
CA ASP A 71 4.48 -6.33 -4.01
C ASP A 71 4.64 -6.39 -2.49
N CYS A 72 3.75 -7.17 -1.86
CA CYS A 72 3.73 -7.29 -0.41
C CYS A 72 4.96 -7.95 0.22
N ALA A 73 5.76 -8.70 -0.55
CA ALA A 73 7.03 -9.21 -0.03
C ALA A 73 8.03 -8.06 0.12
N LYS A 74 8.12 -7.19 -0.89
CA LYS A 74 8.96 -5.99 -0.84
C LYS A 74 8.49 -5.00 0.22
N VAL A 75 7.19 -4.72 0.32
CA VAL A 75 6.65 -3.83 1.37
C VAL A 75 7.08 -4.29 2.76
N ARG A 76 6.89 -5.58 3.09
CA ARG A 76 7.29 -6.13 4.39
C ARG A 76 8.80 -6.04 4.62
N SER A 77 9.60 -6.42 3.64
CA SER A 77 11.06 -6.30 3.71
C SER A 77 11.53 -4.85 3.88
N THR A 78 10.87 -3.89 3.23
CA THR A 78 11.17 -2.47 3.36
C THR A 78 10.79 -1.93 4.74
N ILE A 79 9.69 -2.38 5.35
CA ILE A 79 9.35 -2.04 6.75
C ILE A 79 10.49 -2.46 7.69
N ASP A 80 10.98 -3.70 7.56
CA ASP A 80 12.10 -4.19 8.38
C ASP A 80 13.40 -3.42 8.11
N THR A 81 13.67 -3.10 6.83
CA THR A 81 14.81 -2.28 6.43
C THR A 81 14.77 -0.90 7.07
N ILE A 82 13.63 -0.20 7.00
CA ILE A 82 13.46 1.13 7.59
C ILE A 82 13.59 1.06 9.12
N LYS A 83 12.99 0.04 9.75
CA LYS A 83 13.07 -0.17 11.19
C LYS A 83 14.52 -0.31 11.67
N ALA A 84 15.36 -0.99 10.88
CA ALA A 84 16.77 -1.22 11.16
C ALA A 84 17.70 -0.02 10.89
N LEU A 85 17.21 1.07 10.29
CA LEU A 85 18.01 2.28 10.08
C LEU A 85 18.47 2.90 11.41
N ASP A 86 19.56 3.69 11.36
CA ASP A 86 20.01 4.47 12.51
C ASP A 86 18.85 5.33 13.05
N PRO A 87 18.63 5.40 14.38
CA PRO A 87 17.55 6.20 14.96
C PRO A 87 17.54 7.68 14.54
N ASN A 88 18.70 8.25 14.19
CA ASN A 88 18.85 9.64 13.77
C ASN A 88 18.72 9.83 12.25
N THR A 89 18.39 8.77 11.50
CA THR A 89 18.12 8.88 10.07
C THR A 89 16.93 9.81 9.84
N ALA A 90 17.15 10.87 9.06
CA ALA A 90 16.12 11.83 8.73
C ALA A 90 14.89 11.14 8.11
N GLY A 91 13.69 11.49 8.58
CA GLY A 91 12.45 10.94 8.06
C GLY A 91 12.21 9.46 8.37
N LYS A 92 13.02 8.78 9.19
CA LYS A 92 12.82 7.36 9.54
C LYS A 92 11.40 7.07 9.99
N ALA A 93 10.88 7.87 10.92
CA ALA A 93 9.54 7.70 11.47
C ALA A 93 8.45 7.87 10.40
N GLU A 94 8.59 8.88 9.52
CA GLU A 94 7.64 9.14 8.44
C GLU A 94 7.68 8.02 7.38
N MET A 95 8.87 7.59 6.96
CA MET A 95 9.03 6.47 6.03
C MET A 95 8.42 5.18 6.60
N GLN A 96 8.63 4.93 7.88
CA GLN A 96 8.08 3.77 8.55
C GLN A 96 6.56 3.85 8.61
N ALA A 97 6.00 5.00 9.03
CA ALA A 97 4.55 5.21 9.11
C ALA A 97 3.87 5.04 7.74
N SER A 98 4.43 5.65 6.69
CA SER A 98 3.92 5.52 5.32
C SER A 98 3.95 4.05 4.85
N THR A 99 5.10 3.37 5.00
CA THR A 99 5.27 2.00 4.49
C THR A 99 4.43 0.99 5.27
N VAL A 100 4.28 1.18 6.59
CA VAL A 100 3.36 0.37 7.41
C VAL A 100 1.91 0.58 6.99
N SER A 101 1.51 1.82 6.69
CA SER A 101 0.14 2.13 6.23
C SER A 101 -0.16 1.43 4.90
N VAL A 102 0.78 1.43 3.95
CA VAL A 102 0.67 0.62 2.71
C VAL A 102 0.54 -0.87 3.03
N GLY A 103 1.38 -1.39 3.93
CA GLY A 103 1.30 -2.78 4.37
C GLY A 103 -0.05 -3.15 4.98
N GLN A 104 -0.64 -2.28 5.78
CA GLN A 104 -1.96 -2.48 6.38
C GLN A 104 -3.09 -2.43 5.35
N ALA A 105 -3.01 -1.52 4.38
CA ALA A 105 -4.04 -1.35 3.36
C ALA A 105 -4.08 -2.51 2.34
N TYR A 106 -2.92 -2.96 1.87
CA TYR A 106 -2.85 -3.92 0.74
C TYR A 106 -2.36 -5.31 1.14
N CYS A 107 -1.51 -5.39 2.17
CA CYS A 107 -0.80 -6.61 2.50
C CYS A 107 -1.45 -7.32 3.68
N LYS A 108 -2.69 -7.78 3.47
CA LYS A 108 -3.36 -8.73 4.38
C LYS A 108 -2.35 -9.78 4.85
N LYS A 109 -2.36 -10.11 6.15
CA LYS A 109 -1.55 -11.23 6.65
C LYS A 109 -1.88 -12.43 5.78
N LYS A 110 -0.87 -13.09 5.20
CA LYS A 110 -1.11 -14.40 4.60
C LYS A 110 -1.50 -15.29 5.77
N ASP A 111 -2.76 -15.67 5.84
CA ASP A 111 -3.15 -16.84 6.61
C ASP A 111 -2.35 -17.99 6.01
N GLY A 112 -1.53 -18.62 6.86
CA GLY A 112 -0.56 -19.63 6.46
C GLY A 112 -1.24 -20.76 5.68
N ASN A 113 -0.59 -21.16 4.58
CA ASN A 113 -0.81 -22.45 3.94
C ASN A 113 0.34 -23.38 4.32
#